data_AF-A0A9D7FXP1-F1
#
_entry.id   AF-A0A9D7FXP1-F1
#
_cell.length_a   1.000
_cell.length_b   1.000
_cell.length_c   1.000
_cell.angle_alpha   90.00
_cell.angle_beta   90.00
_cell.angle_gamma   90.00
#
_symmetry.space_group_name_H-M   'P 1'
#
loop_
_entity.id
_entity.type
_entity.pdbx_description
1 polymer ?
#
loop_
_entity_poly.entity_id
_entity_poly.type
_entity_poly.pdbx_seq_one_letter_code
_entity_poly.pdbx_strand_id
1 'polypeptide(L)'
;MFNTWQGARVASLIVAIATLIVSAPAWAGVSPFVVLDVRQCRAAPVDLKLPPEWHPYLAAVRVCPMARGGAAARVSLVSVFVDEYYRDLPKDAPWQDFPRAMLIDPQGRCLSRLAHLYPVEPPSELVVRSGKWRHGLPTEIRFRVKNPAVSGDYELPTLTWNPLTKTYQPVASTNPQDKDSTKCP
;
A
#
# COMPACT_ATOMS: atom_id res chain seq x y z
N MET A 1 -69.06 25.02 -67.60
CA MET A 1 -68.61 23.65 -67.94
C MET A 1 -67.13 23.71 -68.30
N PHE A 2 -66.35 22.69 -67.90
CA PHE A 2 -64.86 22.60 -67.89
C PHE A 2 -64.21 23.41 -66.75
N ASN A 3 -63.73 22.86 -65.62
CA ASN A 3 -62.95 21.65 -65.25
C ASN A 3 -61.46 21.74 -65.61
N THR A 4 -60.59 21.85 -64.60
CA THR A 4 -59.18 21.36 -64.46
C THR A 4 -58.53 22.07 -63.24
N TRP A 5 -58.37 21.42 -62.08
CA TRP A 5 -57.29 20.50 -61.64
C TRP A 5 -55.86 21.06 -61.74
N GLN A 6 -55.24 21.32 -60.59
CA GLN A 6 -53.81 21.21 -60.21
C GLN A 6 -53.63 21.95 -58.87
N GLY A 7 -52.94 21.48 -57.84
CA GLY A 7 -52.09 20.32 -57.64
C GLY A 7 -51.54 20.44 -56.22
N ALA A 8 -51.40 19.29 -55.55
CA ALA A 8 -51.00 19.14 -54.17
C ALA A 8 -49.59 19.69 -53.85
N ARG A 9 -49.33 19.91 -52.55
CA ARG A 9 -48.13 19.41 -51.84
C ARG A 9 -48.26 19.66 -50.34
N VAL A 10 -48.63 18.60 -49.62
CA VAL A 10 -48.51 18.52 -48.17
C VAL A 10 -47.02 18.34 -47.86
N ALA A 11 -46.42 19.32 -47.19
CA ALA A 11 -45.05 19.25 -46.70
C ALA A 11 -45.04 18.41 -45.41
N SER A 12 -44.60 17.15 -45.52
CA SER A 12 -44.31 16.31 -44.35
C SER A 12 -43.05 16.82 -43.66
N LEU A 13 -43.23 17.42 -42.48
CA LEU A 13 -42.14 17.78 -41.58
C LEU A 13 -41.70 16.51 -40.83
N ILE A 14 -40.52 15.99 -41.18
CA ILE A 14 -39.85 14.91 -40.44
C ILE A 14 -39.18 15.55 -39.23
N VAL A 15 -39.75 15.35 -38.04
CA VAL A 15 -39.12 15.72 -36.76
C VAL A 15 -38.09 14.65 -36.42
N ALA A 16 -36.81 14.93 -36.68
CA ALA A 16 -35.71 14.09 -36.25
C ALA A 16 -35.48 14.30 -34.75
N ILE A 17 -35.94 13.35 -33.93
CA ILE A 17 -35.67 13.30 -32.50
C ILE A 17 -34.22 12.81 -32.32
N ALA A 18 -33.30 13.76 -32.11
CA ALA A 18 -31.92 13.45 -31.75
C ALA A 18 -31.88 12.95 -30.30
N THR A 19 -31.81 11.63 -30.11
CA THR A 19 -31.53 11.00 -28.82
C THR A 19 -30.07 11.24 -28.44
N LEU A 20 -29.85 12.21 -27.55
CA LEU A 20 -28.57 12.41 -26.87
C LEU A 20 -28.32 11.21 -25.93
N ILE A 21 -27.48 10.29 -26.38
CA ILE A 21 -26.90 9.24 -25.53
C ILE A 21 -25.93 9.94 -24.58
N VAL A 22 -26.39 10.21 -23.36
CA VAL A 22 -25.54 10.68 -22.26
C VAL A 22 -24.70 9.48 -21.81
N SER A 23 -23.50 9.38 -22.37
CA SER A 23 -22.46 8.48 -21.89
C SER A 23 -22.10 8.88 -20.46
N ALA A 24 -22.62 8.16 -19.47
CA ALA A 24 -22.17 8.32 -18.10
C ALA A 24 -20.66 8.04 -18.06
N PRO A 25 -19.81 8.95 -17.55
CA PRO A 25 -18.40 8.66 -17.42
C PRO A 25 -18.25 7.48 -16.46
N ALA A 26 -17.56 6.44 -16.91
CA ALA A 26 -17.11 5.37 -16.04
C ALA A 26 -16.09 5.99 -15.07
N TRP A 27 -16.52 6.33 -13.85
CA TRP A 27 -15.63 6.71 -12.77
C TRP A 27 -14.84 5.44 -12.40
N ALA A 28 -13.71 5.22 -13.08
CA ALA A 28 -12.71 4.27 -12.65
C ALA A 28 -12.29 4.68 -11.23
N GLY A 29 -12.83 3.99 -10.22
CA GLY A 29 -12.64 4.32 -8.82
C GLY A 29 -11.15 4.33 -8.48
N VAL A 30 -10.60 5.52 -8.24
CA VAL A 30 -9.23 5.66 -7.74
C VAL A 30 -9.15 4.94 -6.39
N SER A 31 -8.36 3.87 -6.31
CA SER A 31 -8.20 3.12 -5.07
C SER A 31 -7.70 4.07 -3.97
N PRO A 32 -8.32 4.10 -2.78
CA PRO A 32 -7.89 4.99 -1.70
C PRO A 32 -6.57 4.53 -1.05
N PHE A 33 -5.96 3.46 -1.57
CA PHE A 33 -4.71 2.85 -1.08
C PHE A 33 -3.58 3.03 -2.08
N VAL A 34 -2.42 3.42 -1.55
CA VAL A 34 -1.15 3.52 -2.27
C VAL A 34 -0.30 2.30 -1.90
N VAL A 35 0.23 1.59 -2.90
CA VAL A 35 1.21 0.52 -2.70
C VAL A 35 2.56 1.16 -2.36
N LEU A 36 3.23 0.66 -1.33
CA LEU A 36 4.58 1.11 -0.97
C LEU A 36 5.58 0.65 -2.04
N ASP A 37 6.15 1.58 -2.79
CA ASP A 37 7.15 1.29 -3.83
C ASP A 37 8.53 1.15 -3.19
N VAL A 38 9.09 -0.06 -3.27
CA VAL A 38 10.43 -0.41 -2.77
C VAL A 38 11.51 0.52 -3.34
N ARG A 39 11.33 1.03 -4.55
CA ARG A 39 12.28 1.94 -5.21
C ARG A 39 12.33 3.33 -4.58
N GLN A 40 11.34 3.68 -3.75
CA GLN A 40 11.31 4.94 -3.00
C GLN A 40 11.99 4.80 -1.63
N CYS A 41 12.33 3.58 -1.20
CA CYS A 41 13.08 3.36 0.02
C CYS A 41 14.50 3.92 -0.09
N ARG A 42 15.02 4.45 1.02
CA ARG A 42 16.35 5.07 1.12
C ARG A 42 17.13 4.44 2.27
N ALA A 43 18.45 4.60 2.28
CA ALA A 43 19.25 4.21 3.44
C ALA A 43 18.71 4.92 4.70
N ALA A 44 18.76 4.24 5.84
CA ALA A 44 18.42 4.87 7.12
C ALA A 44 19.35 6.07 7.39
N PRO A 45 18.81 7.20 7.87
CA PRO A 45 19.65 8.33 8.24
C PRO A 45 20.44 7.96 9.50
N VAL A 46 21.65 8.53 9.62
CA VAL A 46 22.63 8.16 10.66
C VAL A 46 22.11 8.45 12.08
N ASP A 47 21.21 9.41 12.23
CA ASP A 47 20.59 9.82 13.49
C ASP A 47 19.34 9.00 13.86
N LEU A 48 18.89 8.07 13.00
CA LEU A 48 17.78 7.17 13.33
C LEU A 48 18.22 6.21 14.44
N LYS A 49 17.64 6.40 15.63
CA LYS A 49 17.89 5.54 16.79
C LYS A 49 17.18 4.20 16.61
N LEU A 50 17.93 3.19 16.18
CA LEU A 50 17.43 1.82 16.07
C LEU A 50 17.77 1.00 17.32
N PRO A 51 16.92 0.01 17.67
CA PRO A 51 17.21 -0.91 18.76
C PRO A 51 18.53 -1.68 18.56
N PRO A 52 19.18 -2.17 19.65
CA PRO A 52 20.44 -2.90 19.61
C PRO A 52 20.52 -4.00 18.56
N GLU A 53 19.45 -4.77 18.36
CA GLU A 53 19.40 -5.89 17.43
C GLU A 53 19.55 -5.51 15.95
N TRP A 54 19.41 -4.22 15.60
CA TRP A 54 19.56 -3.73 14.22
C TRP A 54 20.99 -3.35 13.84
N HIS A 55 21.88 -3.12 14.82
CA HIS A 55 23.22 -2.59 14.58
C HIS A 55 24.08 -3.43 13.62
N PRO A 56 24.02 -4.78 13.64
CA PRO A 56 24.77 -5.60 12.69
C PRO A 56 24.36 -5.39 11.23
N TYR A 57 23.16 -4.85 10.99
CA TYR A 57 22.53 -4.80 9.67
C TYR A 57 22.42 -3.39 9.09
N LEU A 58 22.98 -2.37 9.75
CA LEU A 58 22.75 -0.95 9.42
C LEU A 58 22.95 -0.59 7.95
N ALA A 59 23.95 -1.18 7.28
CA ALA A 59 24.22 -0.95 5.86
C ALA A 59 23.07 -1.43 4.94
N ALA A 60 22.31 -2.42 5.39
CA ALA A 60 21.16 -2.98 4.69
C ALA A 60 19.81 -2.39 5.19
N VAL A 61 19.81 -1.53 6.20
CA VAL A 61 18.56 -0.92 6.70
C VAL A 61 18.06 0.15 5.74
N ARG A 62 16.79 0.03 5.36
CA ARG A 62 16.10 1.02 4.53
C ARG A 62 14.89 1.60 5.25
N VAL A 63 14.61 2.85 4.93
CA VAL A 63 13.42 3.59 5.35
C VAL A 63 12.56 3.85 4.11
N CYS A 64 11.33 3.37 4.15
CA CYS A 64 10.36 3.45 3.06
C CYS A 64 9.25 4.43 3.45
N PRO A 65 9.23 5.65 2.89
CA PRO A 65 8.24 6.66 3.25
C PRO A 65 6.85 6.28 2.73
N MET A 66 5.83 6.36 3.60
CA MET A 66 4.43 6.25 3.19
C MET A 66 3.86 7.64 2.94
N ALA A 67 3.76 8.01 1.67
CA ALA A 67 3.23 9.30 1.23
C ALA A 67 2.14 9.14 0.17
N ARG A 68 1.26 10.14 0.08
CA ARG A 68 0.27 10.28 -1.00
C ARG A 68 0.40 11.64 -1.66
N GLY A 69 0.50 11.65 -2.99
CA GLY A 69 0.45 12.89 -3.79
C GLY A 69 1.60 13.86 -3.53
N GLY A 70 2.82 13.35 -3.28
CA GLY A 70 4.01 14.18 -3.06
C GLY A 70 4.11 14.85 -1.68
N ALA A 71 3.12 14.64 -0.78
CA ALA A 71 3.18 15.15 0.58
C ALA A 71 4.32 14.48 1.39
N ALA A 72 4.82 15.20 2.41
CA ALA A 72 5.78 14.63 3.35
C ALA A 72 5.16 13.42 4.09
N ALA A 73 5.92 12.33 4.18
CA ALA A 73 5.47 11.11 4.86
C ALA A 73 5.39 11.34 6.38
N ARG A 74 4.24 11.02 6.97
CA ARG A 74 4.04 11.03 8.44
C ARG A 74 4.30 9.68 9.08
N VAL A 75 4.45 8.64 8.27
CA VAL A 75 4.78 7.27 8.67
C VAL A 75 5.77 6.72 7.66
N SER A 76 6.76 6.01 8.16
CA SER A 76 7.69 5.25 7.31
C SER A 76 7.79 3.81 7.81
N LEU A 77 8.06 2.88 6.90
CA LEU A 77 8.43 1.52 7.24
C LEU A 77 9.96 1.41 7.27
N VAL A 78 10.51 0.93 8.38
CA VAL A 78 11.94 0.59 8.50
C VAL A 78 12.07 -0.92 8.43
N SER A 79 13.00 -1.40 7.60
CA SER A 79 13.28 -2.82 7.47
C SER A 79 14.73 -3.08 7.07
N VAL A 80 15.23 -4.26 7.41
CA VAL A 80 16.47 -4.78 6.82
C VAL A 80 16.14 -5.32 5.44
N PHE A 81 16.79 -4.79 4.41
CA PHE A 81 16.67 -5.33 3.05
C PHE A 81 17.61 -6.51 2.92
N VAL A 82 17.04 -7.71 3.05
CA VAL A 82 17.78 -8.98 3.06
C VAL A 82 18.70 -9.12 1.84
N ASP A 83 18.21 -8.78 0.64
CA ASP A 83 19.01 -8.86 -0.58
C ASP A 83 20.21 -7.90 -0.57
N GLU A 84 20.08 -6.74 0.08
CA GLU A 84 21.19 -5.80 0.26
C GLU A 84 22.22 -6.35 1.24
N TYR A 85 21.79 -7.05 2.29
CA TYR A 85 22.67 -7.67 3.27
C TYR A 85 23.49 -8.82 2.67
N TYR A 86 22.87 -9.69 1.87
CA TYR A 86 23.54 -10.85 1.29
C TYR A 86 24.29 -10.56 -0.02
N ARG A 87 24.16 -9.36 -0.62
CA ARG A 87 24.74 -9.04 -1.94
C ARG A 87 26.23 -9.41 -2.04
N ASP A 88 27.00 -9.10 -1.00
CA ASP A 88 28.45 -9.25 -0.98
C ASP A 88 28.92 -10.46 -0.13
N LEU A 89 27.98 -11.30 0.32
CA LEU A 89 28.27 -12.50 1.11
C LEU A 89 28.40 -13.74 0.21
N PRO A 90 29.11 -14.79 0.67
CA PRO A 90 29.12 -16.09 0.02
C PRO A 90 27.71 -16.64 -0.20
N LYS A 91 27.49 -17.40 -1.28
CA LYS A 91 26.17 -17.96 -1.63
C LYS A 91 25.62 -18.93 -0.58
N ASP A 92 26.50 -19.51 0.24
CA ASP A 92 26.22 -20.43 1.33
C ASP A 92 26.19 -19.74 2.71
N ALA A 93 26.20 -18.40 2.74
CA ALA A 93 26.08 -17.65 3.98
C ALA A 93 24.82 -18.08 4.75
N PRO A 94 24.93 -18.34 6.08
CA PRO A 94 23.82 -18.84 6.86
C PRO A 94 22.73 -17.78 7.01
N TRP A 95 21.47 -18.24 7.02
CA TRP A 95 20.32 -17.37 7.25
C TRP A 95 20.40 -16.70 8.63
N GLN A 96 20.31 -15.37 8.64
CA GLN A 96 20.30 -14.56 9.87
C GLN A 96 18.88 -14.38 10.41
N ASP A 97 18.79 -14.24 11.73
CA ASP A 97 17.56 -13.80 12.39
C ASP A 97 17.45 -12.27 12.31
N PHE A 98 16.83 -11.79 11.23
CA PHE A 98 16.68 -10.36 10.99
C PHE A 98 15.62 -9.74 11.90
N PRO A 99 15.85 -8.52 12.40
CA PRO A 99 14.84 -7.82 13.17
C PRO A 99 13.63 -7.52 12.29
N ARG A 100 12.45 -7.72 12.87
CA ARG A 100 11.17 -7.50 12.18
C ARG A 100 10.95 -6.03 11.83
N ALA A 101 10.34 -5.78 10.66
CA ALA A 101 10.09 -4.45 10.15
C ALA A 101 9.20 -3.63 11.11
N MET A 102 9.39 -2.30 11.11
CA MET A 102 8.70 -1.40 12.05
C MET A 102 8.13 -0.18 11.34
N LEU A 103 6.93 0.23 11.72
CA LEU A 103 6.39 1.53 11.39
C LEU A 103 6.97 2.56 12.35
N ILE A 104 7.45 3.68 11.83
CA ILE A 104 7.98 4.79 12.61
C ILE A 104 7.33 6.12 12.23
N ASP A 105 7.34 7.07 13.15
CA ASP A 105 7.04 8.47 12.86
C ASP A 105 8.28 9.24 12.37
N PRO A 106 8.16 10.53 11.99
CA PRO A 106 9.30 11.32 11.52
C PRO A 106 10.39 11.55 12.59
N GLN A 107 10.09 11.29 13.86
CA GLN A 107 11.05 11.37 14.97
C GLN A 107 11.74 10.01 15.24
N GLY A 108 11.43 8.98 14.45
CA GLY A 108 11.95 7.63 14.65
C GLY A 108 11.26 6.85 15.76
N ARG A 109 10.17 7.35 16.34
CA ARG A 109 9.43 6.61 17.38
C ARG A 109 8.66 5.47 16.73
N CYS A 110 8.75 4.29 17.31
CA CYS A 110 8.01 3.12 16.85
C CYS A 110 6.50 3.32 17.01
N LEU A 111 5.76 3.10 15.93
CA LEU A 111 4.30 3.16 15.85
C LEU A 111 3.66 1.76 15.81
N SER A 112 4.39 0.75 15.32
CA SER A 112 4.07 -0.68 15.38
C SER A 112 5.27 -1.49 14.88
N ARG A 113 5.36 -2.77 15.27
CA ARG A 113 6.19 -3.76 14.57
C ARG A 113 5.29 -4.61 13.67
N LEU A 114 5.88 -5.26 12.68
CA LEU A 114 5.22 -6.23 11.79
C LEU A 114 5.70 -7.64 12.14
N ALA A 115 4.87 -8.66 11.94
CA ALA A 115 5.28 -10.05 12.10
C ALA A 115 6.24 -10.53 10.99
N HIS A 116 6.28 -9.85 9.84
CA HIS A 116 7.00 -10.27 8.64
C HIS A 116 8.19 -9.36 8.30
N LEU A 117 9.16 -9.92 7.58
CA LEU A 117 10.23 -9.10 6.98
C LEU A 117 9.68 -8.34 5.75
N TYR A 118 10.36 -7.25 5.39
CA TYR A 118 10.04 -6.47 4.20
C TYR A 118 11.33 -6.07 3.45
N PRO A 119 11.36 -6.09 2.11
CA PRO A 119 10.27 -6.50 1.21
C PRO A 119 10.13 -8.01 1.04
N VAL A 120 11.16 -8.79 1.42
CA VAL A 120 11.24 -10.23 1.17
C VAL A 120 11.48 -10.99 2.48
N GLU A 121 10.73 -12.06 2.68
CA GLU A 121 10.92 -13.09 3.70
C GLU A 121 10.87 -14.45 2.97
N PRO A 122 12.00 -14.91 2.39
CA PRO A 122 12.01 -16.04 1.47
C PRO A 122 11.29 -17.27 2.05
N PRO A 123 10.41 -17.94 1.27
CA PRO A 123 10.16 -17.75 -0.16
C PRO A 123 9.13 -16.65 -0.50
N SER A 124 8.69 -15.86 0.48
CA SER A 124 7.57 -14.93 0.35
C SER A 124 7.99 -13.47 0.18
N GLU A 125 7.10 -12.66 -0.38
CA GLU A 125 7.22 -11.21 -0.47
C GLU A 125 6.08 -10.53 0.30
N LEU A 126 6.36 -9.39 0.93
CA LEU A 126 5.36 -8.59 1.64
C LEU A 126 4.96 -7.36 0.83
N VAL A 127 3.70 -7.31 0.40
CA VAL A 127 3.10 -6.14 -0.24
C VAL A 127 2.42 -5.27 0.81
N VAL A 128 2.85 -4.02 0.93
CA VAL A 128 2.31 -3.04 1.88
C VAL A 128 1.46 -2.01 1.15
N ARG A 129 0.25 -1.75 1.65
CA ARG A 129 -0.67 -0.74 1.11
C ARG A 129 -1.13 0.21 2.20
N SER A 130 -0.98 1.51 1.98
CA SER A 130 -1.38 2.54 2.95
C SER A 130 -2.53 3.39 2.41
N GLY A 131 -3.54 3.65 3.23
CA GLY A 131 -4.80 4.25 2.76
C GLY A 131 -5.60 4.96 3.84
N LYS A 132 -6.82 5.36 3.44
CA LYS A 132 -7.78 6.11 4.29
C LYS A 132 -7.16 7.34 4.95
N TRP A 133 -6.36 8.06 4.16
CA TRP A 133 -5.55 9.18 4.62
C TRP A 133 -6.36 10.29 5.29
N ARG A 134 -5.89 10.76 6.46
CA ARG A 134 -6.36 11.97 7.16
C ARG A 134 -5.17 12.86 7.48
N HIS A 135 -5.16 14.10 7.01
CA HIS A 135 -4.08 15.06 7.25
C HIS A 135 -2.67 14.48 6.98
N GLY A 136 -2.50 13.77 5.85
CA GLY A 136 -1.24 13.15 5.46
C GLY A 136 -0.84 11.88 6.25
N LEU A 137 -1.67 11.43 7.19
CA LEU A 137 -1.47 10.19 7.95
C LEU A 137 -2.36 9.07 7.36
N PRO A 138 -1.81 7.90 6.99
CA PRO A 138 -2.64 6.77 6.58
C PRO A 138 -3.33 6.18 7.81
N THR A 139 -4.67 6.20 7.90
CA THR A 139 -5.33 5.62 9.07
C THR A 139 -5.49 4.11 8.99
N GLU A 140 -5.16 3.52 7.84
CA GLU A 140 -5.21 2.08 7.60
C GLU A 140 -4.01 1.63 6.77
N ILE A 141 -3.38 0.54 7.19
CA ILE A 141 -2.30 -0.12 6.49
C ILE A 141 -2.65 -1.60 6.33
N ARG A 142 -2.61 -2.09 5.10
CA ARG A 142 -2.91 -3.46 4.72
C ARG A 142 -1.65 -4.16 4.24
N PHE A 143 -1.63 -5.46 4.44
CA PHE A 143 -0.49 -6.29 4.12
C PHE A 143 -0.96 -7.56 3.43
N ARG A 144 -0.32 -7.88 2.32
CA ARG A 144 -0.52 -9.12 1.59
C ARG A 144 0.81 -9.82 1.46
N VAL A 145 0.88 -11.07 1.92
CA VAL A 145 2.00 -11.95 1.65
C VAL A 145 1.77 -12.64 0.32
N LYS A 146 2.74 -12.49 -0.59
CA LYS A 146 2.81 -13.30 -1.81
C LYS A 146 3.70 -14.49 -1.52
N ASN A 147 3.13 -15.70 -1.53
CA ASN A 147 3.88 -16.91 -1.26
C ASN A 147 3.75 -17.86 -2.47
N PRO A 148 4.83 -18.10 -3.24
CA PRO A 148 4.80 -19.01 -4.37
C PRO A 148 4.70 -20.49 -3.95
N ALA A 149 4.80 -20.81 -2.66
CA ALA A 149 4.62 -22.17 -2.14
C ALA A 149 3.13 -22.58 -2.06
N VAL A 150 2.88 -23.84 -1.66
CA VAL A 150 1.60 -24.55 -1.73
C VAL A 150 0.40 -23.83 -1.08
N SER A 151 0.61 -22.91 -0.12
CA SER A 151 -0.46 -22.17 0.54
C SER A 151 -1.01 -20.97 -0.26
N GLY A 152 -0.27 -20.51 -1.29
CA GLY A 152 -0.61 -19.31 -2.04
C GLY A 152 -0.54 -18.02 -1.22
N ASP A 153 -0.96 -16.92 -1.85
CA ASP A 153 -1.03 -15.59 -1.25
C ASP A 153 -2.05 -15.51 -0.11
N TYR A 154 -1.76 -14.72 0.93
CA TYR A 154 -2.67 -14.45 2.03
C TYR A 154 -2.57 -13.00 2.52
N GLU A 155 -3.61 -12.52 3.19
CA GLU A 155 -3.66 -11.18 3.79
C GLU A 155 -3.35 -11.28 5.29
N LEU A 156 -2.56 -10.35 5.83
CA LEU A 156 -2.32 -10.24 7.26
C LEU A 156 -3.36 -9.30 7.91
N PRO A 157 -3.41 -9.20 9.26
CA PRO A 157 -4.29 -8.26 9.92
C PRO A 157 -4.05 -6.84 9.42
N THR A 158 -5.14 -6.13 9.18
CA THR A 158 -5.09 -4.71 8.85
C THR A 158 -4.70 -3.94 10.10
N LEU A 159 -3.71 -3.07 9.96
CA LEU A 159 -3.31 -2.13 11.01
C LEU A 159 -4.14 -0.84 10.89
N THR A 160 -4.76 -0.44 12.00
CA THR A 160 -5.53 0.81 12.10
C THR A 160 -4.90 1.77 13.07
N TRP A 161 -4.93 3.06 12.73
CA TRP A 161 -4.39 4.11 13.59
C TRP A 161 -5.28 4.33 14.82
N ASN A 162 -4.68 4.22 16.01
CA ASN A 162 -5.30 4.59 17.27
C ASN A 162 -4.86 6.02 17.66
N PRO A 163 -5.75 7.02 17.63
CA PRO A 163 -5.39 8.41 17.95
C PRO A 163 -5.10 8.65 19.43
N LEU A 164 -5.58 7.78 20.33
CA LEU A 164 -5.36 7.90 21.77
C LEU A 164 -3.94 7.48 22.14
N THR A 165 -3.50 6.33 21.62
CA THR A 165 -2.14 5.82 21.88
C THR A 165 -1.09 6.36 20.90
N LYS A 166 -1.54 6.97 19.80
CA LYS A 166 -0.69 7.40 18.67
C LYS A 166 0.14 6.24 18.09
N THR A 167 -0.47 5.06 17.98
CA THR A 167 0.15 3.85 17.43
C THR A 167 -0.80 3.15 16.46
N TYR A 168 -0.29 2.23 15.66
CA TYR A 168 -1.12 1.32 14.89
C TYR A 168 -1.46 0.08 15.71
N GLN A 169 -2.66 -0.46 15.51
CA GLN A 169 -3.13 -1.67 16.17
C GLN A 169 -3.75 -2.62 15.14
N PRO A 170 -3.47 -3.94 15.25
CA PRO A 170 -4.11 -4.92 14.39
C PRO A 170 -5.60 -4.99 14.71
N VAL A 171 -6.42 -4.91 13.68
CA VAL A 171 -7.82 -5.31 13.76
C VAL A 171 -7.84 -6.83 13.64
N ALA A 172 -8.57 -7.50 14.52
CA ALA A 172 -8.64 -8.96 14.57
C ALA A 172 -8.82 -9.56 13.15
N SER A 173 -7.87 -10.39 12.75
CA SER A 173 -8.00 -11.26 11.59
C SER A 173 -8.93 -12.42 11.94
N THR A 174 -9.53 -13.02 10.92
CA THR A 174 -10.31 -14.26 11.06
C THR A 174 -9.43 -15.50 11.29
N ASN A 175 -8.10 -15.37 11.23
CA ASN A 175 -7.15 -16.45 11.43
C ASN A 175 -6.38 -16.30 12.77
N PRO A 176 -6.51 -17.24 13.72
CA PRO A 176 -5.86 -17.17 15.03
C PRO A 176 -4.31 -17.13 15.00
N GLN A 177 -3.67 -17.59 13.92
CA GLN A 177 -2.21 -17.55 13.75
C GLN A 177 -1.68 -16.14 13.45
N ASP A 178 -2.55 -15.21 13.10
CA ASP A 178 -2.20 -13.87 12.66
C ASP A 178 -2.22 -12.85 13.81
N LYS A 179 -2.29 -13.27 15.08
CA LYS A 179 -2.23 -12.34 16.23
C LYS A 179 -0.81 -11.81 16.43
N ASP A 180 -0.43 -10.85 15.59
CA ASP A 180 0.78 -10.08 15.78
C ASP A 180 0.63 -9.20 17.03
N SER A 181 1.39 -9.54 18.07
CA SER A 181 1.42 -8.82 19.35
C SER A 181 2.79 -8.20 19.61
N THR A 182 3.61 -8.07 18.57
CA THR A 182 5.00 -7.61 18.72
C THR A 182 5.00 -6.14 19.10
N LYS A 183 5.31 -5.85 20.37
CA LYS A 183 5.30 -4.49 20.91
C LYS A 183 6.51 -3.70 20.43
N CYS A 184 6.31 -2.40 20.27
CA CYS A 184 7.42 -1.47 20.18
C CYS A 184 8.32 -1.59 21.43
N PRO A 185 9.64 -1.50 21.28
CA PRO A 185 10.57 -1.47 22.41
C PRO A 185 10.38 -0.24 23.30
#